data_AF-A0AAV5USP3-F1
#
_entry.id   AF-A0AAV5USP3-F1
#
_cell.length_a   1.000
_cell.length_b   1.000
_cell.length_c   1.000
_cell.angle_alpha   90.00
_cell.angle_beta   90.00
_cell.angle_gamma   90.00
#
_symmetry.space_group_name_H-M   'P 1'
#
loop_
_entity.id
_entity.type
_entity.pdbx_description
1 polymer ?
#
loop_
_entity_poly.entity_id
_entity_poly.type
_entity_poly.pdbx_seq_one_letter_code
_entity_poly.pdbx_strand_id
1 'polypeptide(L)'
;SQTDPHCQDSPGMPQLKHLMMSDEEPMPSTSGAEDLNPDDPDSFWNEEVPLEPSALGDAVDSLLLNWSQIISNTGTRHPSVPPSVDHVKEVAAIVVQGFRDACADLNAEFAKVALEWELENGVAAEDERVAALKGSISRQVTLLARAQAALDLRTEDYFCSSLDAPSGGSAGAASAPS
;
A
#
# COMPACT_ATOMS: atom_id res chain seq x y z
N SER A 1 60.75 -31.77 6.91
CA SER A 1 61.49 -30.87 6.02
C SER A 1 60.52 -29.99 5.28
N GLN A 2 60.79 -28.69 5.33
CA GLN A 2 60.05 -27.55 4.82
C GLN A 2 60.47 -27.26 3.36
N THR A 3 59.54 -26.76 2.51
CA THR A 3 59.67 -25.56 1.64
C THR A 3 58.54 -25.49 0.59
N ASP A 4 57.67 -24.47 0.72
CA ASP A 4 57.00 -23.70 -0.38
C ASP A 4 57.93 -22.51 -0.79
N PRO A 5 57.63 -21.56 -1.73
CA PRO A 5 56.47 -21.33 -2.64
C PRO A 5 56.84 -20.89 -4.10
N HIS A 6 55.87 -20.76 -5.04
CA HIS A 6 55.80 -19.59 -5.97
C HIS A 6 54.40 -19.40 -6.61
N CYS A 7 54.06 -18.13 -6.82
CA CYS A 7 52.79 -17.47 -7.14
C CYS A 7 52.43 -17.37 -8.65
N GLN A 8 51.20 -16.88 -8.92
CA GLN A 8 50.64 -16.22 -10.14
C GLN A 8 49.83 -17.12 -11.10
N ASP A 9 48.71 -16.71 -11.72
CA ASP A 9 47.80 -15.56 -11.62
C ASP A 9 46.56 -15.92 -12.48
N SER A 10 45.41 -15.35 -12.13
CA SER A 10 44.11 -15.50 -12.80
C SER A 10 44.07 -14.80 -14.19
N PRO A 11 43.47 -15.35 -15.26
CA PRO A 11 43.30 -14.61 -16.50
C PRO A 11 41.91 -13.94 -16.56
N GLY A 12 41.89 -12.66 -16.19
CA GLY A 12 40.85 -11.71 -16.58
C GLY A 12 40.89 -11.35 -18.07
N MET A 13 39.76 -10.83 -18.55
CA MET A 13 39.47 -10.39 -19.92
C MET A 13 40.58 -9.57 -20.60
N PRO A 14 40.91 -9.86 -21.88
CA PRO A 14 41.61 -8.90 -22.72
C PRO A 14 41.00 -8.82 -24.13
N GLN A 15 39.90 -8.09 -24.34
CA GLN A 15 39.48 -7.69 -25.71
C GLN A 15 39.01 -6.22 -25.81
N LEU A 16 39.49 -5.37 -24.91
CA LEU A 16 39.18 -3.94 -24.89
C LEU A 16 40.31 -3.12 -25.52
N LYS A 17 40.74 -3.45 -26.75
CA LYS A 17 41.84 -2.72 -27.44
C LYS A 17 41.78 -2.70 -28.98
N HIS A 18 40.83 -3.36 -29.62
CA HIS A 18 40.89 -3.55 -31.08
C HIS A 18 39.59 -3.15 -31.76
N LEU A 19 39.17 -1.89 -31.61
CA LEU A 19 38.44 -1.16 -32.67
C LEU A 19 38.27 0.33 -32.33
N MET A 20 39.36 0.99 -31.93
CA MET A 20 39.49 2.41 -32.26
C MET A 20 40.22 2.48 -33.60
N MET A 21 39.81 3.40 -34.48
CA MET A 21 40.36 3.70 -35.80
C MET A 21 39.73 2.93 -36.97
N SER A 22 38.50 3.30 -37.33
CA SER A 22 38.09 3.37 -38.74
C SER A 22 37.17 4.59 -38.87
N ASP A 23 37.73 5.63 -39.48
CA ASP A 23 37.13 6.93 -39.77
C ASP A 23 35.93 6.82 -40.72
N GLU A 24 34.85 7.51 -40.32
CA GLU A 24 34.07 8.47 -41.12
C GLU A 24 33.63 8.12 -42.56
N GLU A 25 32.35 7.75 -42.73
CA GLU A 25 31.48 8.18 -43.86
C GLU A 25 29.98 8.08 -43.45
N PRO A 26 29.06 8.85 -44.08
CA PRO A 26 28.03 9.62 -43.37
C PRO A 26 26.70 8.89 -43.11
N MET A 27 26.01 9.34 -42.05
CA MET A 27 24.64 9.00 -41.67
C MET A 27 23.65 9.03 -42.86
N PRO A 28 22.83 7.99 -43.06
CA PRO A 28 21.51 8.19 -43.62
C PRO A 28 20.59 8.66 -42.49
N SER A 29 20.29 9.96 -42.47
CA SER A 29 19.10 10.47 -41.78
C SER A 29 17.86 9.85 -42.44
N THR A 30 17.37 8.73 -41.90
CA THR A 30 15.99 8.31 -42.10
C THR A 30 15.23 8.65 -40.84
N SER A 31 14.71 9.89 -40.84
CA SER A 31 13.43 10.21 -40.24
C SER A 31 12.41 9.20 -40.77
N GLY A 32 12.21 8.11 -40.04
CA GLY A 32 11.12 7.17 -40.26
C GLY A 32 10.39 7.09 -38.94
N ALA A 33 9.18 7.65 -38.89
CA ALA A 33 8.25 7.48 -37.80
C ALA A 33 8.23 5.99 -37.42
N GLU A 34 8.70 5.68 -36.21
CA GLU A 34 8.43 4.38 -35.63
C GLU A 34 6.92 4.31 -35.50
N ASP A 35 6.37 3.35 -36.24
CA ASP A 35 4.95 3.01 -36.26
C ASP A 35 4.63 2.54 -34.84
N LEU A 36 4.17 3.46 -33.99
CA LEU A 36 3.70 3.17 -32.65
C LEU A 36 2.52 2.22 -32.80
N ASN A 37 2.77 0.92 -32.68
CA ASN A 37 1.72 -0.07 -32.62
C ASN A 37 0.97 0.13 -31.30
N PRO A 38 -0.28 0.63 -31.31
CA PRO A 38 -1.02 0.91 -30.08
C PRO A 38 -1.37 -0.36 -29.29
N ASP A 39 -1.12 -1.54 -29.87
CA ASP A 39 -1.43 -2.85 -29.28
C ASP A 39 -0.21 -3.56 -28.67
N ASP A 40 0.97 -2.93 -28.60
CA ASP A 40 2.13 -3.52 -27.91
C ASP A 40 2.11 -3.16 -26.40
N PRO A 41 1.88 -4.13 -25.49
CA PRO A 41 1.82 -3.87 -24.04
C PRO A 41 3.15 -3.38 -23.45
N ASP A 42 4.27 -3.58 -24.15
CA ASP A 42 5.58 -3.06 -23.73
C ASP A 42 5.84 -1.64 -24.26
N SER A 43 5.02 -1.13 -25.19
CA SER A 43 5.15 0.25 -25.70
C SER A 43 4.78 1.30 -24.65
N PHE A 44 3.85 1.00 -23.73
CA PHE A 44 3.46 1.90 -22.64
C PHE A 44 4.62 2.20 -21.68
N TRP A 45 5.52 1.24 -21.46
CA TRP A 45 6.70 1.42 -20.61
C TRP A 45 7.92 1.93 -21.37
N ASN A 46 7.94 1.79 -22.70
CA ASN A 46 9.02 2.24 -23.58
C ASN A 46 8.79 3.65 -24.14
N GLU A 47 7.72 4.34 -23.73
CA GLU A 47 7.43 5.68 -24.17
C GLU A 47 8.41 6.66 -23.48
N GLU A 48 9.53 6.98 -24.14
CA GLU A 48 10.45 8.09 -23.79
C GLU A 48 9.79 9.48 -23.89
N VAL A 49 8.46 9.54 -23.92
CA VAL A 49 7.69 10.78 -23.87
C VAL A 49 7.64 11.22 -22.40
N PRO A 50 8.18 12.40 -22.07
CA PRO A 50 8.01 12.95 -20.73
C PRO A 50 6.51 13.02 -20.42
N LEU A 51 6.09 12.34 -19.35
CA LEU A 51 4.72 12.41 -18.88
C LEU A 51 4.35 13.89 -18.65
N GLU A 52 3.16 14.28 -19.07
CA GLU A 52 2.69 15.63 -18.81
C GLU A 52 2.64 15.87 -17.29
N PRO A 53 3.06 17.06 -16.82
CA PRO A 53 2.94 17.41 -15.41
C PRO A 53 1.49 17.29 -14.97
N SER A 54 1.26 16.56 -13.88
CA SER A 54 -0.08 16.35 -13.32
C SER A 54 -0.06 16.65 -11.83
N ALA A 55 -1.19 17.12 -11.30
CA ALA A 55 -1.33 17.37 -9.86
C ALA A 55 -1.10 16.09 -9.03
N LEU A 56 -1.51 14.93 -9.56
CA LEU A 56 -1.22 13.63 -8.95
C LEU A 56 0.28 13.33 -8.97
N GLY A 57 0.98 13.60 -10.09
CA GLY A 57 2.43 13.46 -10.19
C GLY A 57 3.17 14.33 -9.17
N ASP A 58 2.79 15.61 -9.07
CA ASP A 58 3.36 16.55 -8.10
C ASP A 58 3.13 16.09 -6.64
N ALA A 59 1.96 15.49 -6.35
CA ALA A 59 1.66 14.92 -5.03
C ALA A 59 2.51 13.69 -4.72
N VAL A 60 2.75 12.82 -5.71
CA VAL A 60 3.67 11.67 -5.58
C VAL A 60 5.10 12.15 -5.35
N ASP A 61 5.58 13.12 -6.13
CA ASP A 61 6.92 13.69 -5.96
C ASP A 61 7.08 14.33 -4.58
N SER A 62 6.05 15.03 -4.11
CA SER A 62 6.01 15.60 -2.76
C SER A 62 6.07 14.53 -1.68
N LEU A 63 5.36 13.41 -1.84
CA LEU A 63 5.42 12.27 -0.93
C LEU A 63 6.83 11.66 -0.90
N LEU A 64 7.43 11.42 -2.07
CA LEU A 64 8.79 10.86 -2.19
C LEU A 64 9.84 11.79 -1.57
N LEU A 65 9.70 13.10 -1.78
CA LEU A 65 10.57 14.10 -1.17
C LEU A 65 10.45 14.08 0.36
N ASN A 66 9.24 14.05 0.91
CA ASN A 66 9.03 13.97 2.37
C ASN A 66 9.53 12.63 2.95
N TRP A 67 9.36 11.53 2.22
CA TRP A 67 9.92 10.23 2.60
C TRP A 67 11.46 10.27 2.67
N SER A 68 12.10 10.88 1.68
CA SER A 68 13.55 11.06 1.66
C SER A 68 14.06 11.90 2.84
N GLN A 69 13.27 12.89 3.27
CA GLN A 69 13.58 13.71 4.44
C GLN A 69 13.48 12.89 5.73
N ILE A 70 12.49 12.02 5.89
CA ILE A 70 12.42 11.11 7.04
C ILE A 70 13.69 10.26 7.10
N ILE A 71 14.07 9.61 6.00
CA ILE A 71 15.25 8.74 5.96
C ILE A 71 16.53 9.54 6.26
N SER A 72 16.66 10.74 5.70
CA SER A 72 17.86 11.57 5.88
C SER A 72 18.01 12.11 7.31
N ASN A 73 16.91 12.43 7.97
CA ASN A 73 16.91 13.01 9.33
C ASN A 73 16.88 11.96 10.45
N THR A 74 16.35 10.76 10.18
CA THR A 74 16.33 9.65 11.14
C THR A 74 17.45 8.63 10.92
N GLY A 75 18.15 8.72 9.79
CA GLY A 75 19.31 7.88 9.47
C GLY A 75 20.47 8.09 10.44
N THR A 76 21.33 7.08 10.55
CA THR A 76 22.45 7.02 11.51
C THR A 76 23.64 7.91 11.13
N ARG A 77 23.40 9.06 10.48
CA ARG A 77 24.48 9.95 10.05
C ARG A 77 25.08 10.59 11.30
N HIS A 78 26.23 10.09 11.73
CA HIS A 78 26.94 10.64 12.89
C HIS A 78 27.28 12.11 12.63
N PRO A 79 26.62 13.06 13.32
CA PRO A 79 26.97 14.45 13.18
C PRO A 79 28.31 14.70 13.90
N SER A 80 29.09 15.67 13.42
CA SER A 80 30.37 16.04 14.04
C SER A 80 30.19 16.60 15.46
N VAL A 81 28.99 17.06 15.79
CA VAL A 81 28.54 17.47 17.13
C VAL A 81 27.19 16.80 17.40
N PRO A 82 27.00 16.12 18.54
CA PRO A 82 25.73 15.49 18.87
C PRO A 82 24.63 16.55 19.02
N PRO A 83 23.49 16.43 18.32
CA PRO A 83 22.38 17.36 18.45
C PRO A 83 21.75 17.26 19.84
N SER A 84 21.11 18.35 20.29
CA SER A 84 20.28 18.30 21.49
C SER A 84 19.06 17.40 21.26
N VAL A 85 18.56 16.80 22.34
CA VAL A 85 17.35 15.96 22.28
C VAL A 85 16.14 16.77 21.78
N ASP A 86 16.04 18.05 22.16
CA ASP A 86 14.94 18.90 21.72
C ASP A 86 15.00 19.18 20.21
N HIS A 87 16.20 19.38 19.65
CA HIS A 87 16.38 19.52 18.20
C HIS A 87 15.96 18.26 17.46
N VAL A 88 16.36 17.08 17.94
CA VAL A 88 15.96 15.80 17.34
C VAL A 88 14.43 15.62 17.36
N LYS A 89 13.78 15.97 18.47
CA LYS A 89 12.31 15.90 18.58
C LYS A 89 11.61 16.87 17.63
N GLU A 90 12.11 18.10 17.52
CA GLU A 90 11.57 19.11 16.62
C GLU A 90 11.68 18.66 15.17
N VAL A 91 12.86 18.23 14.74
CA VAL A 91 13.08 17.71 13.39
C VAL A 91 12.17 16.50 13.12
N ALA A 92 12.09 15.55 14.07
CA ALA A 92 11.21 14.39 13.95
C ALA A 92 9.73 14.80 13.80
N ALA A 93 9.26 15.78 14.57
CA ALA A 93 7.89 16.27 14.47
C ALA A 93 7.62 16.92 13.10
N ILE A 94 8.54 17.74 12.61
CA ILE A 94 8.42 18.41 11.32
C ILE A 94 8.38 17.39 10.17
N VAL A 95 9.32 16.45 10.11
CA VAL A 95 9.37 15.47 9.00
C VAL A 95 8.19 14.50 9.02
N VAL A 96 7.72 14.11 10.21
CA VAL A 96 6.54 13.24 10.34
C VAL A 96 5.27 14.00 9.94
N GLN A 97 5.16 15.27 10.30
CA GLN A 97 4.01 16.08 9.89
C GLN A 97 4.01 16.31 8.38
N GLY A 98 5.13 16.72 7.79
CA GLY A 98 5.24 16.92 6.34
C GLY A 98 4.91 15.67 5.53
N PHE A 99 5.33 14.48 5.99
CA PHE A 99 4.96 13.22 5.37
C PHE A 99 3.45 12.90 5.48
N ARG A 100 2.84 13.18 6.64
CA ARG A 100 1.38 13.01 6.81
C ARG A 100 0.59 13.94 5.90
N ASP A 101 1.01 15.19 5.79
CA ASP A 101 0.36 16.18 4.93
C ASP A 101 0.48 15.75 3.45
N ALA A 102 1.67 15.32 3.01
CA ALA A 102 1.86 14.79 1.66
C ALA A 102 1.02 13.53 1.37
N CYS A 103 0.82 12.65 2.36
CA CYS A 103 -0.10 11.52 2.22
C CYS A 103 -1.56 11.96 2.08
N ALA A 104 -1.97 13.00 2.81
CA ALA A 104 -3.32 13.54 2.72
C ALA A 104 -3.57 14.16 1.35
N ASP A 105 -2.61 14.93 0.84
CA ASP A 105 -2.67 15.56 -0.49
C ASP A 105 -2.74 14.51 -1.59
N LEU A 106 -1.89 13.47 -1.54
CA LEU A 106 -1.92 12.37 -2.50
C LEU A 106 -3.28 11.64 -2.51
N ASN A 107 -3.85 11.38 -1.32
CA ASN A 107 -5.17 10.75 -1.22
C ASN A 107 -6.27 11.66 -1.80
N ALA A 108 -6.16 12.98 -1.64
CA ALA A 108 -7.10 13.92 -2.23
C ALA A 108 -7.03 13.90 -3.77
N GLU A 109 -5.83 13.82 -4.35
CA GLU A 109 -5.67 13.68 -5.81
C GLU A 109 -6.21 12.35 -6.32
N PHE A 110 -5.96 11.22 -5.64
CA PHE A 110 -6.59 9.95 -6.00
C PHE A 110 -8.11 10.00 -5.95
N ALA A 111 -8.69 10.69 -4.98
CA ALA A 111 -10.14 10.85 -4.90
C ALA A 111 -10.69 11.67 -6.07
N LYS A 112 -9.97 12.71 -6.53
CA LYS A 112 -10.36 13.48 -7.71
C LYS A 112 -10.29 12.64 -8.97
N VAL A 113 -9.18 11.93 -9.19
CA VAL A 113 -9.01 11.05 -10.36
C VAL A 113 -10.09 9.96 -10.39
N ALA A 114 -10.44 9.39 -9.23
CA ALA A 114 -11.53 8.44 -9.14
C ALA A 114 -12.88 9.05 -9.57
N LEU A 115 -13.19 10.27 -9.14
CA LEU A 115 -14.41 10.99 -9.55
C LEU A 115 -14.42 11.34 -11.04
N GLU A 116 -13.27 11.77 -11.58
CA GLU A 116 -13.11 12.03 -13.01
C GLU A 116 -13.37 10.75 -13.82
N TRP A 117 -12.79 9.63 -13.39
CA TRP A 117 -13.05 8.34 -13.99
C TRP A 117 -14.54 7.94 -13.92
N GLU A 118 -15.20 8.14 -12.77
CA GLU A 118 -16.65 7.87 -12.63
C GLU A 118 -17.49 8.71 -13.61
N LEU A 119 -17.14 9.99 -13.79
CA LEU A 119 -17.83 10.89 -14.72
C LEU A 119 -17.67 10.45 -16.18
N GLU A 120 -16.48 9.99 -16.55
CA GLU A 120 -16.16 9.50 -17.90
C GLU A 120 -16.76 8.12 -18.17
N ASN A 121 -16.89 7.28 -17.13
CA ASN A 121 -17.27 5.87 -17.24
C ASN A 121 -18.61 5.55 -16.57
N GLY A 122 -19.56 6.49 -16.59
CA GLY A 122 -20.78 6.44 -15.77
C GLY A 122 -21.54 5.10 -15.75
N VAL A 123 -21.69 4.40 -16.88
CA VAL A 123 -22.37 3.09 -16.89
C VAL A 123 -21.56 2.02 -16.14
N ALA A 124 -20.25 1.95 -16.39
CA ALA A 124 -19.37 1.00 -15.71
C ALA A 124 -19.24 1.30 -14.22
N ALA A 125 -19.17 2.60 -13.86
CA ALA A 125 -19.14 3.05 -12.47
C ALA A 125 -20.43 2.67 -11.71
N GLU A 126 -21.60 2.84 -12.34
CA GLU A 126 -22.87 2.41 -11.75
C GLU A 126 -22.98 0.89 -11.62
N ASP A 127 -22.52 0.13 -12.61
CA ASP A 127 -22.49 -1.34 -12.53
C ASP A 127 -21.62 -1.83 -11.36
N GLU A 128 -20.44 -1.23 -11.17
CA GLU A 128 -19.56 -1.52 -10.02
C GLU A 128 -20.24 -1.14 -8.69
N ARG A 129 -20.87 0.04 -8.62
CA ARG A 129 -21.60 0.51 -7.44
C ARG A 129 -22.75 -0.44 -7.07
N VAL A 130 -23.52 -0.88 -8.05
CA VAL A 130 -24.60 -1.86 -7.88
C VAL A 130 -24.05 -3.20 -7.39
N ALA A 131 -22.94 -3.67 -7.95
CA ALA A 131 -22.30 -4.91 -7.51
C ALA A 131 -21.82 -4.82 -6.05
N ALA A 132 -21.19 -3.71 -5.66
CA ALA A 132 -20.75 -3.45 -4.29
C ALA A 132 -21.92 -3.42 -3.31
N LEU A 133 -23.02 -2.75 -3.68
CA LEU A 133 -24.25 -2.70 -2.88
C LEU A 133 -24.88 -4.09 -2.72
N LYS A 134 -25.00 -4.87 -3.80
CA LYS A 134 -25.46 -6.26 -3.73
C LYS A 134 -24.61 -7.09 -2.76
N GLY A 135 -23.29 -6.97 -2.85
CA GLY A 135 -22.37 -7.64 -1.92
C GLY A 135 -22.57 -7.21 -0.46
N SER A 136 -22.82 -5.92 -0.22
CA SER A 136 -23.14 -5.40 1.12
C SER A 136 -24.43 -5.96 1.68
N ILE A 137 -25.48 -6.01 0.86
CA ILE A 137 -26.77 -6.62 1.22
C ILE A 137 -26.58 -8.09 1.57
N SER A 138 -25.84 -8.87 0.76
CA SER A 138 -25.57 -10.27 1.05
C SER A 138 -24.84 -10.47 2.40
N ARG A 139 -23.88 -9.61 2.72
CA ARG A 139 -23.21 -9.62 4.03
C ARG A 139 -24.19 -9.32 5.17
N GLN A 140 -25.04 -8.31 5.00
CA GLN A 140 -26.05 -7.95 6.00
C GLN A 140 -27.06 -9.09 6.23
N VAL A 141 -27.54 -9.73 5.16
CA VAL A 141 -28.41 -10.92 5.26
C VAL A 141 -27.73 -12.03 6.07
N THR A 142 -26.44 -12.26 5.84
CA THR A 142 -25.66 -13.25 6.60
C THR A 142 -25.58 -12.87 8.09
N LEU A 143 -25.34 -11.59 8.40
CA LEU A 143 -25.29 -11.11 9.78
C LEU A 143 -26.64 -11.24 10.48
N LEU A 144 -27.75 -10.93 9.78
CA LEU A 144 -29.10 -11.09 10.30
C LEU A 144 -29.45 -12.56 10.55
N ALA A 145 -29.09 -13.46 9.63
CA ALA A 145 -29.29 -14.90 9.82
C ALA A 145 -28.54 -15.43 11.05
N ARG A 146 -27.29 -14.97 11.27
CA ARG A 146 -26.52 -15.31 12.46
C ARG A 146 -27.15 -14.77 13.74
N ALA A 147 -27.64 -13.53 13.72
CA ALA A 147 -28.34 -12.94 14.86
C ALA A 147 -29.64 -13.71 15.19
N GLN A 148 -30.40 -14.12 14.17
CA GLN A 148 -31.61 -14.91 14.34
C GLN A 148 -31.29 -16.26 14.99
N ALA A 149 -30.30 -16.99 14.49
CA ALA A 149 -29.88 -18.27 15.07
C ALA A 149 -29.46 -18.13 16.55
N ALA A 150 -28.78 -17.03 16.91
CA ALA A 150 -28.41 -16.75 18.30
C ALA A 150 -29.64 -16.46 19.19
N LEU A 151 -30.68 -15.83 18.65
CA LEU A 151 -31.94 -15.61 19.38
C LEU A 151 -32.72 -16.91 19.55
N ASP A 152 -32.76 -17.77 18.53
CA ASP A 152 -33.46 -19.05 18.58
C ASP A 152 -32.84 -19.94 19.68
N LEU A 153 -31.51 -20.07 19.70
CA LEU A 153 -30.79 -20.81 20.75
C LEU A 153 -31.10 -20.27 22.15
N ARG A 154 -31.07 -18.95 22.34
CA ARG A 154 -31.40 -18.34 23.65
C ARG A 154 -32.86 -18.56 24.04
N THR A 155 -33.75 -18.62 23.06
CA THR A 155 -35.18 -18.86 23.29
C THR A 155 -35.39 -20.30 23.72
N GLU A 156 -34.75 -21.26 23.03
CA GLU A 156 -34.74 -22.68 23.43
C GLU A 156 -34.17 -22.88 24.84
N ASP A 157 -33.03 -22.26 25.14
CA ASP A 157 -32.43 -22.30 26.49
C ASP A 157 -33.39 -21.79 27.56
N TYR A 158 -34.11 -20.69 27.29
CA TYR A 158 -35.09 -20.14 28.21
C TYR A 158 -36.27 -21.09 28.43
N PHE A 159 -36.80 -21.70 27.37
CA PHE A 159 -37.91 -22.65 27.48
C PHE A 159 -37.51 -23.93 28.22
N CYS A 160 -36.34 -24.50 27.93
CA CYS A 160 -35.81 -25.65 28.67
C CYS A 160 -35.60 -25.33 30.15
N SER A 161 -34.99 -24.19 30.47
CA SER A 161 -34.74 -23.77 31.86
C SER A 161 -36.03 -23.47 32.64
N SER A 162 -37.06 -22.96 31.97
CA SER A 162 -38.37 -22.66 32.56
C SER A 162 -39.17 -23.93 32.90
N LEU A 163 -39.03 -24.99 32.08
CA LEU A 163 -39.69 -26.27 32.32
C LEU A 163 -39.04 -27.09 33.44
N ASP A 164 -37.74 -26.90 33.66
CA ASP A 164 -36.98 -27.54 34.75
C ASP A 164 -37.09 -26.80 36.10
N ALA A 165 -37.82 -25.67 36.17
CA ALA A 165 -38.06 -24.97 37.42
C ALA A 165 -38.95 -25.84 38.33
N PRO A 166 -38.47 -26.30 39.51
CA PRO A 166 -39.29 -27.10 40.40
C PRO A 166 -40.51 -26.29 40.83
N SER A 167 -41.71 -26.87 40.68
CA SER A 167 -42.94 -26.37 41.27
C SER A 167 -42.76 -26.34 42.80
N GLY A 168 -42.24 -25.21 43.30
CA GLY A 168 -41.94 -24.99 44.71
C GLY A 168 -43.20 -25.09 45.55
N GLY A 169 -43.47 -26.31 46.01
CA GLY A 169 -44.43 -26.59 47.07
C GLY A 169 -44.06 -25.77 48.30
N SER A 170 -45.04 -25.00 48.77
CA SER A 170 -45.07 -24.38 50.08
C SER A 170 -44.72 -25.40 51.16
N ALA A 171 -43.53 -25.27 51.75
CA ALA A 171 -43.20 -25.85 53.04
C ALA A 171 -42.65 -24.72 53.91
N GLY A 172 -43.58 -23.98 54.53
CA GLY A 172 -43.25 -23.05 55.59
C GLY A 172 -42.71 -23.82 56.80
N ALA A 173 -41.48 -23.50 57.20
CA ALA A 173 -40.96 -23.79 58.52
C ALA A 173 -40.07 -22.63 58.96
N ALA A 174 -40.72 -21.59 59.50
CA ALA A 174 -40.04 -20.54 60.23
C ALA A 174 -39.86 -21.02 61.68
N SER A 175 -38.63 -21.43 62.02
CA SER A 175 -38.20 -21.60 63.42
C SER A 175 -37.27 -20.44 63.78
N ALA A 176 -37.77 -19.55 64.65
CA ALA A 176 -37.03 -18.45 65.25
C ALA A 176 -36.18 -18.92 66.44
N PRO A 177 -35.02 -18.29 66.73
CA PRO A 177 -34.32 -18.49 67.99
C PRO A 177 -34.67 -17.39 69.02
N SER A 178 -34.79 -17.79 70.29
CA SER A 178 -34.57 -16.96 71.49
C SER A 178 -33.41 -17.56 72.27
#